data_AF-A0A1I7N9U8-F1
#
_entry.id   AF-A0A1I7N9U8-F1
#
_cell.length_a   1.000
_cell.length_b   1.000
_cell.length_c   1.000
_cell.angle_alpha   90.00
_cell.angle_beta   90.00
_cell.angle_gamma   90.00
#
_symmetry.space_group_name_H-M   'P 1'
#
loop_
_entity.id
_entity.type
_entity.pdbx_description
1 polymer ?
#
loop_
_entity_poly.entity_id
_entity_poly.type
_entity_poly.pdbx_seq_one_letter_code
_entity_poly.pdbx_strand_id
1 'polypeptide(L)'
;MTAPMTLDRALEIVGAIADRYIASEINPDHELGSLEGVSLRDMLDACDIVQAENISKSGGARTIHVVPDPRLIAAVYAFENYQPSRTAILSVRQPGGHLRMMAVINQRPNPMHAANEDAA
;
A
#
# COMPACT_ATOMS: atom_id res chain seq x y z
N MET A 1 6.36 -0.28 26.91
CA MET A 1 5.00 -0.64 26.46
C MET A 1 4.51 0.53 25.61
N THR A 2 4.35 0.34 24.31
CA THR A 2 3.78 1.37 23.43
C THR A 2 2.28 1.44 23.67
N ALA A 3 1.69 2.64 23.71
CA ALA A 3 0.23 2.78 23.80
C ALA A 3 -0.42 2.08 22.59
N PRO A 4 -1.57 1.40 22.78
CA PRO A 4 -2.28 0.76 21.67
C PRO A 4 -2.76 1.82 20.66
N MET A 5 -2.67 1.50 19.36
CA MET A 5 -3.13 2.35 18.27
C MET A 5 -4.64 2.58 18.37
N THR A 6 -5.08 3.82 18.15
CA THR A 6 -6.51 4.19 18.12
C THR A 6 -7.13 3.88 16.77
N LEU A 7 -8.46 3.71 16.73
CA LEU A 7 -9.18 3.50 15.46
C LEU A 7 -8.99 4.67 14.49
N ASP A 8 -9.04 5.92 14.98
CA ASP A 8 -8.84 7.10 14.13
C ASP A 8 -7.46 7.08 13.46
N ARG A 9 -6.41 6.73 14.22
CA ARG A 9 -5.06 6.61 13.66
C ARG A 9 -4.95 5.45 12.68
N ALA A 10 -5.62 4.34 12.96
CA ALA A 10 -5.67 3.20 12.04
C ALA A 10 -6.35 3.59 10.71
N LEU A 11 -7.45 4.35 10.77
CA LEU A 11 -8.15 4.87 9.59
C LEU A 11 -7.30 5.86 8.79
N GLU A 12 -6.54 6.74 9.46
CA GLU A 12 -5.59 7.64 8.78
C GLU A 12 -4.52 6.86 8.01
N ILE A 13 -3.91 5.85 8.62
CA ILE A 13 -2.88 5.03 7.99
C ILE A 13 -3.47 4.26 6.81
N VAL A 14 -4.63 3.63 6.98
CA VAL A 14 -5.32 2.89 5.92
C VAL A 14 -5.72 3.82 4.77
N GLY A 15 -6.21 5.02 5.07
CA GLY A 15 -6.53 6.04 4.08
C GLY A 15 -5.30 6.44 3.26
N ALA A 16 -4.18 6.77 3.93
CA ALA A 16 -2.94 7.13 3.26
C ALA A 16 -2.39 6.00 2.37
N ILE A 17 -2.56 4.72 2.76
CA ILE A 17 -2.21 3.57 1.91
C ILE A 17 -3.11 3.54 0.65
N ALA A 18 -4.42 3.74 0.82
CA ALA A 18 -5.38 3.74 -0.28
C ALA A 18 -5.18 4.93 -1.24
N ASP A 19 -4.82 6.11 -0.73
CA ASP A 19 -4.56 7.32 -1.54
C ASP A 19 -3.48 7.07 -2.59
N ARG A 20 -2.45 6.27 -2.26
CA ARG A 20 -1.37 5.93 -3.20
C ARG A 20 -1.86 5.08 -4.36
N TYR A 21 -2.79 4.17 -4.11
CA TYR A 21 -3.44 3.40 -5.16
C TYR A 21 -4.33 4.29 -6.05
N ILE A 22 -5.09 5.21 -5.43
CA ILE A 22 -5.91 6.17 -6.15
C ILE A 22 -5.03 7.07 -7.03
N ALA A 23 -3.92 7.58 -6.48
CA ALA A 23 -3.00 8.43 -7.22
C ALA A 23 -2.32 7.71 -8.38
N SER A 24 -2.00 6.43 -8.23
CA SER A 24 -1.34 5.68 -9.30
C SER A 24 -2.29 5.25 -10.43
N GLU A 25 -3.56 4.93 -10.12
CA GLU A 25 -4.47 4.30 -11.09
C GLU A 25 -5.67 5.15 -11.51
N ILE A 26 -6.10 6.12 -10.70
CA ILE A 26 -7.40 6.80 -10.87
C ILE A 26 -7.25 8.31 -11.03
N ASN A 27 -6.52 8.96 -10.13
CA ASN A 27 -6.39 10.42 -10.09
C ASN A 27 -4.95 10.83 -9.69
N PRO A 28 -4.05 11.06 -10.64
CA PRO A 28 -2.65 11.43 -10.37
C PRO A 28 -2.47 12.68 -9.52
N ASP A 29 -3.44 13.58 -9.50
CA ASP A 29 -3.42 14.83 -8.72
C ASP A 29 -4.03 14.66 -7.31
N HIS A 30 -4.40 13.43 -6.92
CA HIS A 30 -4.94 13.13 -5.60
C HIS A 30 -3.92 13.42 -4.50
N GLU A 31 -4.33 14.17 -3.49
CA GLU A 31 -3.47 14.50 -2.35
C GLU A 31 -3.18 13.24 -1.53
N LEU A 32 -1.90 12.99 -1.26
CA LEU A 32 -1.46 11.80 -0.53
C LEU A 32 -1.42 12.07 0.98
N GLY A 33 -2.12 11.24 1.76
CA GLY A 33 -1.89 11.18 3.20
C GLY A 33 -0.44 10.82 3.54
N SER A 34 0.09 11.39 4.63
CA SER A 34 1.46 11.10 5.06
C SER A 34 1.61 9.74 5.76
N LEU A 35 2.67 9.02 5.42
CA LEU A 35 3.12 7.79 6.10
C LEU A 35 4.49 7.97 6.77
N GLU A 36 4.94 9.21 6.97
CA GLU A 36 6.22 9.48 7.62
C GLU A 36 6.24 8.91 9.04
N GLY A 37 7.30 8.16 9.37
CA GLY A 37 7.47 7.51 10.67
C GLY A 37 6.54 6.32 10.92
N VAL A 38 5.73 5.90 9.95
CA VAL A 38 4.86 4.73 10.06
C VAL A 38 5.64 3.47 9.66
N SER A 39 5.80 2.54 10.58
CA SER A 39 6.49 1.27 10.29
C SER A 39 5.59 0.30 9.53
N LEU A 40 6.18 -0.71 8.87
CA LEU A 40 5.40 -1.80 8.25
C LEU A 40 4.47 -2.48 9.24
N ARG A 41 4.92 -2.63 10.50
CA ARG A 41 4.09 -3.19 11.57
C ARG A 41 2.87 -2.31 11.83
N ASP A 42 3.04 -1.00 11.92
CA ASP A 42 1.93 -0.08 12.16
C ASP A 42 0.91 -0.13 11.01
N MET A 43 1.36 -0.30 9.76
CA MET A 43 0.46 -0.46 8.61
C MET A 43 -0.38 -1.75 8.69
N LEU A 44 0.23 -2.86 9.12
CA LEU A 44 -0.46 -4.13 9.31
C LEU A 44 -1.43 -4.07 10.50
N ASP A 45 -0.97 -3.55 11.64
CA ASP A 45 -1.78 -3.39 12.86
C ASP A 45 -2.98 -2.46 12.60
N ALA A 46 -2.81 -1.40 11.80
CA ALA A 46 -3.91 -0.53 11.38
C ALA A 46 -4.98 -1.27 10.58
N CYS A 47 -4.57 -2.13 9.63
CA CYS A 47 -5.50 -2.93 8.84
C CYS A 47 -6.27 -3.93 9.71
N ASP A 48 -5.60 -4.56 10.67
CA ASP A 48 -6.23 -5.49 11.62
C ASP A 48 -7.28 -4.77 12.50
N ILE A 49 -6.97 -3.56 12.98
CA ILE A 49 -7.91 -2.73 13.76
C ILE A 49 -9.14 -2.36 12.93
N VAL A 50 -8.96 -1.88 11.71
CA VAL A 50 -10.08 -1.50 10.82
C VAL A 50 -10.91 -2.73 10.42
N GLN A 51 -10.27 -3.87 10.19
CA GLN A 51 -10.95 -5.13 9.90
C GLN A 51 -11.78 -5.60 11.10
N ALA A 52 -11.24 -5.51 12.32
CA ALA A 52 -11.96 -5.85 13.54
C ALA A 52 -13.17 -4.92 13.74
N GLU A 53 -13.02 -3.62 13.47
CA GLU A 53 -14.11 -2.64 13.52
C GLU A 53 -15.24 -3.00 12.53
N ASN A 54 -14.87 -3.31 11.28
CA ASN A 54 -15.82 -3.74 10.24
C ASN A 54 -16.60 -5.01 10.65
N ILE A 55 -15.98 -5.94 11.36
CA ILE A 55 -16.60 -7.18 11.85
C ILE A 55 -17.49 -6.93 13.06
N SER A 56 -17.06 -6.08 14.00
CA SER A 56 -17.73 -5.87 15.29
C SER A 56 -19.10 -5.19 15.17
N LYS A 57 -19.31 -4.39 14.12
CA LYS A 57 -20.57 -3.65 13.89
C LYS A 57 -21.67 -4.57 13.36
N SER A 58 -22.74 -4.78 14.14
CA SER A 58 -23.97 -5.48 13.72
C SER A 58 -25.21 -4.58 13.82
N GLY A 59 -26.03 -4.56 12.75
CA GLY A 59 -27.33 -3.87 12.65
C GLY A 59 -27.30 -2.43 12.10
N GLY A 60 -28.33 -2.05 11.32
CA GLY A 60 -28.55 -0.68 10.81
C GLY A 60 -27.80 -0.30 9.53
N ALA A 61 -27.96 0.97 9.09
CA ALA A 61 -27.13 1.56 8.02
C ALA A 61 -25.71 1.78 8.57
N ARG A 62 -24.70 1.20 7.90
CA ARG A 62 -23.31 1.21 8.40
C ARG A 62 -22.32 1.61 7.31
N THR A 63 -21.27 2.30 7.74
CA THR A 63 -20.06 2.56 6.96
C THR A 63 -19.13 1.36 7.11
N ILE A 64 -18.71 0.79 5.98
CA ILE A 64 -17.65 -0.22 5.91
C ILE A 64 -16.42 0.46 5.34
N HIS A 65 -15.30 0.32 6.02
CA HIS A 65 -14.03 0.87 5.55
C HIS A 65 -13.32 -0.16 4.68
N VAL A 66 -12.68 0.29 3.60
CA VAL A 66 -11.85 -0.58 2.76
C VAL A 66 -10.58 -0.94 3.51
N VAL A 67 -10.21 -2.23 3.49
CA VAL A 67 -8.95 -2.72 4.07
C VAL A 67 -8.01 -3.12 2.93
N PRO A 68 -6.84 -2.47 2.80
CA PRO A 68 -5.85 -2.79 1.77
C PRO A 68 -5.37 -4.24 1.83
N ASP A 69 -5.17 -4.86 0.67
CA ASP A 69 -4.53 -6.17 0.59
C ASP A 69 -3.07 -6.10 1.08
N PRO A 70 -2.54 -7.12 1.78
CA PRO A 70 -1.15 -7.13 2.25
C PRO A 70 -0.10 -6.86 1.16
N ARG A 71 -0.38 -7.19 -0.10
CA ARG A 71 0.52 -6.88 -1.22
C ARG A 71 0.55 -5.39 -1.53
N LEU A 72 -0.58 -4.69 -1.42
CA LEU A 72 -0.63 -3.24 -1.56
C LEU A 72 0.12 -2.57 -0.41
N ILE A 73 -0.06 -3.06 0.83
CA ILE A 73 0.69 -2.58 1.99
C ILE A 73 2.20 -2.73 1.77
N ALA A 74 2.64 -3.91 1.32
CA ALA A 74 4.05 -4.17 1.03
C ALA A 74 4.59 -3.28 -0.10
N ALA A 75 3.80 -3.05 -1.16
CA ALA A 75 4.17 -2.16 -2.26
C ALA A 75 4.32 -0.71 -1.81
N VAL A 76 3.36 -0.20 -1.04
CA VAL A 76 3.41 1.16 -0.46
C VAL A 76 4.60 1.30 0.48
N TYR A 77 4.81 0.35 1.39
CA TYR A 77 5.96 0.39 2.28
C TYR A 77 7.29 0.39 1.50
N ALA A 78 7.39 -0.45 0.47
CA ALA A 78 8.56 -0.51 -0.38
C ALA A 78 8.81 0.80 -1.13
N PHE A 79 7.74 1.43 -1.65
CA PHE A 79 7.81 2.72 -2.33
C PHE A 79 8.30 3.85 -1.43
N GLU A 80 7.81 3.92 -0.19
CA GLU A 80 8.20 4.96 0.78
C GLU A 80 9.64 4.80 1.31
N ASN A 81 10.10 3.55 1.49
CA ASN A 81 11.32 3.26 2.23
C ASN A 81 12.52 2.83 1.38
N TYR A 82 12.31 2.50 0.10
CA TYR A 82 13.39 2.02 -0.77
C TYR A 82 13.52 2.89 -2.01
N GLN A 83 14.75 3.28 -2.32
CA GLN A 83 15.05 3.92 -3.59
C GLN A 83 14.94 2.88 -4.72
N PRO A 84 14.23 3.21 -5.82
CA PRO A 84 14.14 2.32 -6.96
C PRO A 84 15.53 2.00 -7.54
N SER A 85 15.82 0.72 -7.72
CA SER A 85 17.07 0.22 -8.26
C SER A 85 16.85 -1.07 -9.04
N ARG A 86 17.60 -1.22 -10.14
CA ARG A 86 17.64 -2.49 -10.90
C ARG A 86 18.50 -3.55 -10.22
N THR A 87 19.19 -3.20 -9.14
CA THR A 87 19.94 -4.16 -8.31
C THR A 87 18.99 -4.82 -7.32
N ALA A 88 19.11 -6.13 -7.15
CA ALA A 88 18.32 -6.90 -6.20
C ALA A 88 18.61 -6.46 -4.76
N ILE A 89 17.55 -6.18 -4.00
CA ILE A 89 17.58 -5.87 -2.57
C ILE A 89 17.63 -7.16 -1.75
N LEU A 90 17.05 -8.24 -2.28
CA LEU A 90 17.11 -9.58 -1.71
C LEU A 90 17.38 -10.60 -2.79
N SER A 91 18.30 -11.52 -2.52
CA SER A 91 18.60 -12.68 -3.36
C SER A 91 18.64 -13.94 -2.49
N VAL A 92 17.71 -14.87 -2.72
CA VAL A 92 17.62 -16.14 -1.97
C VAL A 92 17.80 -17.30 -2.93
N ARG A 93 18.79 -18.14 -2.65
CA ARG A 93 18.98 -19.41 -3.37
C ARG A 93 18.03 -20.46 -2.80
N GLN A 94 17.20 -21.04 -3.65
CA GLN A 94 16.27 -22.09 -3.29
C GLN A 94 16.91 -23.48 -3.35
N PRO A 95 16.36 -24.47 -2.62
CA PRO A 95 16.67 -25.88 -2.86
C PRO A 95 16.46 -26.22 -4.34
N GLY A 96 17.45 -26.83 -4.99
CA GLY A 96 17.45 -27.08 -6.44
C GLY A 96 18.22 -26.05 -7.28
N GLY A 97 18.82 -25.02 -6.65
CA GLY A 97 19.77 -24.12 -7.31
C GLY A 97 19.14 -22.89 -7.99
N HIS A 98 17.82 -22.76 -7.98
CA HIS A 98 17.12 -21.57 -8.47
C HIS A 98 17.41 -20.35 -7.59
N LEU A 99 17.54 -19.17 -8.22
CA LEU A 99 17.72 -17.90 -7.53
C LEU A 99 16.41 -17.11 -7.58
N ARG A 100 15.87 -16.73 -6.42
CA ARG A 100 14.79 -15.73 -6.32
C ARG A 100 15.39 -14.39 -5.96
N MET A 101 15.02 -13.37 -6.72
CA MET A 101 15.46 -11.99 -6.50
C MET A 101 14.27 -11.08 -6.30
N MET A 102 14.42 -10.08 -5.44
CA MET A 102 13.46 -9.00 -5.23
C MET A 102 14.18 -7.67 -5.46
N ALA A 103 13.59 -6.81 -6.27
CA ALA A 103 14.05 -5.45 -6.54
C ALA A 103 12.86 -4.50 -6.57
N VAL A 104 13.05 -3.25 -6.15
CA VAL A 104 12.05 -2.19 -6.31
C VAL A 104 12.42 -1.44 -7.57
N ILE A 105 11.57 -1.53 -8.60
CA ILE A 105 11.79 -0.85 -9.87
C ILE A 105 10.71 0.20 -10.08
N ASN A 106 11.11 1.38 -10.52
CA ASN A 106 10.15 2.38 -10.98
C ASN A 106 9.80 2.05 -12.43
N GLN A 107 8.55 1.70 -12.70
CA GLN A 107 8.09 1.54 -14.06
C GLN A 107 7.66 2.92 -14.56
N ARG A 108 8.35 3.44 -15.58
CA ARG A 108 7.79 4.57 -16.33
C ARG A 108 6.49 4.11 -16.97
N PRO A 109 5.43 4.94 -17.00
CA PRO A 109 4.22 4.61 -17.73
C PRO A 109 4.57 4.25 -19.18
N ASN A 110 3.98 3.17 -19.69
CA ASN A 110 4.23 2.69 -21.04
C ASN A 110 3.67 3.74 -22.04
N PRO A 111 4.50 4.37 -22.88
CA PRO A 111 4.04 5.41 -23.80
C PRO A 111 3.01 4.91 -24.83
N MET A 112 2.82 3.59 -24.98
CA MET A 112 1.82 3.03 -25.88
C MET A 112 0.35 3.22 -25.43
N HIS A 113 0.07 3.56 -24.17
CA HIS A 113 -1.31 3.80 -23.71
C HIS A 113 -1.72 5.29 -23.69
N ALA A 114 -0.78 6.23 -23.75
CA ALA A 114 -1.07 7.66 -23.76
C ALA A 114 -1.59 8.18 -25.13
N ALA A 115 -1.42 7.40 -26.21
CA ALA A 115 -1.76 7.86 -27.57
C ALA A 115 -3.23 7.65 -27.97
N ASN A 116 -4.06 7.03 -27.12
CA ASN A 116 -5.45 6.70 -27.47
C ASN A 116 -6.50 7.61 -26.82
N GLU A 117 -6.12 8.56 -25.97
CA GLU A 117 -7.07 9.47 -25.31
C GLU A 117 -7.22 10.83 -26.03
N ASP A 118 -6.32 11.18 -26.94
CA ASP A 118 -6.39 12.43 -27.74
C ASP A 118 -7.13 12.28 -29.08
N ALA A 119 -7.80 11.14 -29.32
CA ALA A 119 -8.43 10.81 -30.61
C ALA A 119 -9.96 10.62 -30.57
N ALA A 120 -10.66 11.10 -29.52
CA ALA A 120 -12.12 11.05 -29.42
C ALA A 120 -12.76 12.44 -29.40
#